data_AF-A0A0K2V4K7-F1
#
_entry.id   AF-A0A0K2V4K7-F1
#
_cell.length_a   1.000
_cell.length_b   1.000
_cell.length_c   1.000
_cell.angle_alpha   90.00
_cell.angle_beta   90.00
_cell.angle_gamma   90.00
#
_symmetry.space_group_name_H-M   'P 1'
#
loop_
_entity.id
_entity.type
_entity.pdbx_description
1 polymer ?
#
loop_
_entity_poly.entity_id
_entity_poly.type
_entity_poly.pdbx_seq_one_letter_code
_entity_poly.pdbx_strand_id
1 'polypeptide(L)'
;KKIKAQRIIKMKSPEQFILNKFPIDHVEAILGRSAQLPCDILPRDSHDDVYLVLWFKDDNTKPMYSLDVRGKPLSQASYWSDSSSLGQRSSFKSNIYPNSLIIEKINLGDSGIYKCRVDYRNSPTKNVKLNLSIIVPPEEPVIRDGDGNQILGYEVGPHEIGDDLILDCEVHGGN
;
A
#
# COMPACT_ATOMS: atom_id res chain seq x y z
N LYS A 1 26.76 28.69 -42.73
CA LYS A 1 25.39 28.41 -42.23
C LYS A 1 25.48 27.48 -41.01
N LYS A 2 25.39 28.02 -39.78
CA LYS A 2 25.29 27.20 -38.54
C LYS A 2 23.87 27.36 -38.02
N ILE A 3 23.08 26.30 -38.07
CA ILE A 3 21.72 26.25 -37.52
C ILE A 3 21.88 25.92 -36.03
N LYS A 4 21.51 26.85 -35.14
CA LYS A 4 21.42 26.58 -33.69
C LYS A 4 20.17 25.74 -33.44
N ALA A 5 20.35 24.53 -32.91
CA ALA A 5 19.24 23.75 -32.37
C ALA A 5 18.70 24.46 -31.11
N GLN A 6 17.47 24.96 -31.17
CA GLN A 6 16.76 25.43 -29.99
C GLN A 6 16.23 24.20 -29.23
N ARG A 7 16.68 24.04 -27.98
CA ARG A 7 16.15 23.06 -27.04
C ARG A 7 14.70 23.41 -26.73
N ILE A 8 13.76 22.58 -27.18
CA ILE A 8 12.35 22.69 -26.79
C ILE A 8 12.25 22.23 -25.33
N ILE A 9 12.15 23.18 -24.41
CA ILE A 9 11.83 22.90 -23.01
C ILE A 9 10.33 22.63 -22.96
N LYS A 10 9.92 21.36 -22.84
CA LYS A 10 8.52 21.01 -22.59
C LYS A 10 8.13 21.53 -21.21
N MET A 11 7.28 22.55 -21.15
CA MET A 11 6.67 23.03 -19.91
C MET A 11 5.73 21.91 -19.38
N LYS A 12 6.00 21.41 -18.17
CA LYS A 12 5.10 20.46 -17.49
C LYS A 12 3.79 21.17 -17.14
N SER A 13 2.66 20.47 -17.23
CA SER A 13 1.35 21.06 -16.95
C SER A 13 1.24 21.52 -15.48
N PRO A 14 0.42 22.53 -15.17
CA PRO A 14 0.17 22.97 -13.79
C PRO A 14 -0.28 21.81 -12.88
N GLU A 15 -1.04 20.87 -13.42
CA GLU A 15 -1.48 19.65 -12.72
C GLU A 15 -0.31 18.73 -12.34
N GLN A 16 0.67 18.55 -13.23
CA GLN A 16 1.89 17.78 -12.95
C GLN A 16 2.80 18.44 -11.92
N PHE A 17 2.83 19.77 -11.86
CA PHE A 17 3.57 20.52 -10.84
C PHE A 17 2.95 20.36 -9.44
N ILE A 18 1.62 20.32 -9.33
CA ILE A 18 0.92 20.07 -8.06
C ILE A 18 1.10 18.61 -7.61
N LEU A 19 1.13 17.65 -8.54
CA LEU A 19 1.33 16.24 -8.22
C LEU A 19 2.67 15.96 -7.53
N ASN A 20 3.73 16.69 -7.90
CA ASN A 20 5.10 16.51 -7.39
C ASN A 20 5.39 17.24 -6.05
N LYS A 21 4.39 17.87 -5.42
CA LYS A 21 4.59 18.72 -4.25
C LYS A 21 4.47 18.00 -2.89
N PHE A 22 4.08 16.74 -2.88
CA PHE A 22 3.95 15.93 -1.67
C PHE A 22 4.87 14.71 -1.74
N PRO A 23 5.67 14.42 -0.70
CA PRO A 23 6.42 13.17 -0.65
C PRO A 23 5.44 11.99 -0.71
N ILE A 24 5.85 10.95 -1.45
CA ILE A 24 5.08 9.71 -1.57
C ILE A 24 5.73 8.72 -0.62
N ASP A 25 4.98 8.29 0.40
CA ASP A 25 5.47 7.26 1.32
C ASP A 25 5.19 5.88 0.71
N HIS A 26 6.11 4.93 0.91
CA HIS A 26 5.97 3.58 0.39
C HIS A 26 5.39 2.66 1.47
N VAL A 27 4.39 1.86 1.09
CA VAL A 27 3.73 0.89 1.96
C VAL A 27 3.71 -0.43 1.22
N GLU A 28 4.06 -1.50 1.91
CA GLU A 28 4.05 -2.84 1.35
C GLU A 28 2.97 -3.69 2.04
N ALA A 29 2.33 -4.56 1.28
CA ALA A 29 1.38 -5.52 1.81
C ALA A 29 1.58 -6.89 1.18
N ILE A 30 1.36 -7.93 1.96
CA ILE A 30 1.45 -9.31 1.46
C ILE A 30 0.11 -9.70 0.84
N LEU A 31 0.15 -10.34 -0.33
CA LEU A 31 -1.02 -10.86 -1.02
C LEU A 31 -1.89 -11.72 -0.08
N GLY A 32 -3.19 -11.46 -0.07
CA GLY A 32 -4.18 -12.15 0.77
C GLY A 32 -4.22 -11.70 2.24
N ARG A 33 -3.23 -10.92 2.71
CA ARG A 33 -3.22 -10.35 4.07
C ARG A 33 -3.85 -8.95 4.09
N SER A 34 -3.78 -8.26 5.23
CA SER A 34 -4.28 -6.90 5.37
C SER A 34 -3.17 -5.88 5.11
N ALA A 35 -3.48 -4.79 4.40
CA ALA A 35 -2.62 -3.61 4.30
C ALA A 35 -3.04 -2.55 5.32
N GLN A 36 -2.06 -1.83 5.85
CA GLN A 36 -2.27 -0.66 6.70
C GLN A 36 -1.74 0.58 5.98
N LEU A 37 -2.65 1.48 5.60
CA LEU A 37 -2.33 2.70 4.89
C LEU A 37 -2.37 3.87 5.89
N PRO A 38 -1.20 4.37 6.36
CA PRO A 38 -1.14 5.41 7.36
C PRO A 38 -1.61 6.76 6.83
N CYS A 39 -2.42 7.46 7.63
CA CYS A 39 -2.83 8.83 7.40
C CYS A 39 -3.09 9.50 8.75
N ASP A 40 -2.13 10.30 9.21
CA ASP A 40 -2.29 11.07 10.44
C ASP A 40 -3.35 12.17 10.25
N ILE A 41 -4.46 12.03 10.99
CA ILE A 41 -5.61 12.95 10.94
C ILE A 41 -5.56 14.01 12.04
N LEU A 42 -4.51 14.03 12.87
CA LEU A 42 -4.38 15.03 13.91
C LEU A 42 -4.21 16.41 13.26
N PRO A 43 -4.92 17.44 13.75
CA PRO A 43 -4.75 18.80 13.28
C PRO A 43 -3.43 19.37 13.78
N ARG A 44 -2.85 20.31 13.02
CA ARG A 44 -1.67 21.05 13.46
C ARG A 44 -1.98 22.00 14.61
N ASP A 45 -3.18 22.57 14.61
CA ASP A 45 -3.71 23.35 15.72
C ASP A 45 -4.52 22.43 16.64
N SER A 46 -4.13 22.36 17.91
CA SER A 46 -4.80 21.53 18.91
C SER A 46 -6.23 21.96 19.23
N HIS A 47 -6.65 23.17 18.83
CA HIS A 47 -8.00 23.68 19.02
C HIS A 47 -8.92 23.42 17.82
N ASP A 48 -8.41 22.78 16.77
CA ASP A 48 -9.20 22.42 15.61
C ASP A 48 -9.60 20.95 15.64
N ASP A 49 -10.60 20.59 14.85
CA ASP A 49 -11.13 19.24 14.78
C ASP A 49 -11.06 18.71 13.34
N VAL A 50 -10.82 17.40 13.22
CA VAL A 50 -11.03 16.69 11.95
C VAL A 50 -12.50 16.76 11.55
N TYR A 51 -12.75 17.12 10.30
CA TYR A 51 -14.09 17.33 9.77
C TYR A 51 -14.49 16.25 8.76
N LEU A 52 -13.57 15.86 7.87
CA LEU A 52 -13.81 14.84 6.84
C LEU A 52 -12.48 14.19 6.41
N VAL A 53 -12.45 12.86 6.29
CA VAL A 53 -11.32 12.13 5.70
C VAL A 53 -11.78 11.45 4.43
N LEU A 54 -11.05 11.64 3.33
CA LEU A 54 -11.34 11.05 2.03
C LEU A 54 -10.13 10.28 1.52
N TRP A 55 -10.38 9.12 0.93
CA TRP A 55 -9.36 8.33 0.26
C TRP A 55 -9.66 8.18 -1.22
N PHE A 56 -8.64 8.38 -2.04
CA PHE A 56 -8.68 8.21 -3.49
C PHE A 56 -7.65 7.18 -3.91
N LYS A 57 -7.95 6.42 -4.97
CA LYS A 57 -7.01 5.53 -5.62
C LYS A 57 -6.60 6.09 -6.96
N ASP A 58 -5.31 6.06 -7.23
CA ASP A 58 -4.65 6.54 -8.44
C ASP A 58 -5.08 7.98 -8.75
N ASP A 59 -5.51 8.25 -9.97
CA ASP A 59 -5.95 9.57 -10.41
C ASP A 59 -7.48 9.74 -10.42
N ASN A 60 -8.19 8.87 -9.69
CA ASN A 60 -9.64 9.02 -9.54
C ASN A 60 -10.00 10.31 -8.78
N THR A 61 -10.99 11.02 -9.31
CA THR A 61 -11.55 12.25 -8.72
C THR A 61 -12.65 11.97 -7.71
N LYS A 62 -13.26 10.77 -7.75
CA LYS A 62 -14.24 10.30 -6.78
C LYS A 62 -13.52 9.54 -5.66
N PRO A 63 -13.81 9.81 -4.37
CA PRO A 63 -13.23 9.02 -3.29
C PRO A 63 -13.78 7.60 -3.31
N MET A 64 -12.94 6.63 -2.94
CA MET A 64 -13.32 5.22 -2.73
C MET A 64 -13.70 4.94 -1.28
N TYR A 65 -13.28 5.78 -0.35
CA TYR A 65 -13.63 5.68 1.07
C TYR A 65 -13.76 7.07 1.67
N SER A 66 -14.72 7.24 2.57
CA SER A 66 -14.92 8.48 3.31
C SER A 66 -15.24 8.22 4.77
N LEU A 67 -14.70 9.04 5.66
CA LEU A 67 -15.05 9.11 7.08
C LEU A 67 -15.56 10.53 7.39
N ASP A 68 -16.84 10.64 7.69
CA ASP A 68 -17.54 11.90 7.96
C ASP A 68 -17.77 12.08 9.47
N VAL A 69 -17.16 13.13 10.02
CA VAL A 69 -17.15 13.45 11.46
C VAL A 69 -17.97 14.71 11.74
N ARG A 70 -18.68 15.25 10.74
CA ARG A 70 -19.36 16.53 10.85
C ARG A 70 -20.52 16.44 11.85
N GLY A 71 -20.49 17.33 12.85
CA GLY A 71 -21.55 17.44 13.85
C GLY A 71 -21.54 16.35 14.93
N LYS A 72 -20.46 15.57 15.05
CA LYS A 72 -20.38 14.43 15.98
C LYS A 72 -18.94 14.12 16.39
N PRO A 73 -18.71 13.41 17.51
CA PRO A 73 -17.38 12.95 17.86
C PRO A 73 -16.86 11.91 16.86
N LEU A 74 -15.53 11.80 16.74
CA LEU A 74 -14.84 10.83 15.86
C LEU A 74 -15.27 9.37 16.11
N SER A 75 -15.64 9.03 17.35
CA SER A 75 -16.15 7.71 17.71
C SER A 75 -17.50 7.36 17.08
N GLN A 76 -18.26 8.35 16.62
CA GLN A 76 -19.57 8.19 15.96
C GLN A 76 -19.51 8.56 14.48
N ALA A 77 -18.30 8.66 13.92
CA ALA A 77 -18.10 8.98 12.52
C ALA A 77 -18.88 8.02 11.59
N SER A 78 -19.48 8.58 10.55
CA SER A 78 -20.11 7.77 9.50
C SER A 78 -19.06 7.44 8.48
N TYR A 79 -19.05 6.20 8.00
CA TYR A 79 -18.16 5.82 6.93
C TYR A 79 -18.93 5.34 5.71
N TRP A 80 -18.30 5.44 4.55
CA TRP A 80 -18.76 4.86 3.31
C TRP A 80 -17.56 4.34 2.53
N SER A 81 -17.76 3.22 1.83
CA SER A 81 -16.78 2.61 0.95
C SER A 81 -17.45 2.22 -0.36
N ASP A 82 -16.79 2.52 -1.47
CA ASP A 82 -17.27 2.19 -2.80
C ASP A 82 -17.17 0.68 -3.04
N SER A 83 -18.31 0.04 -3.34
CA SER A 83 -18.41 -1.42 -3.48
C SER A 83 -17.59 -1.99 -4.63
N SER A 84 -17.31 -1.20 -5.66
CA SER A 84 -16.56 -1.64 -6.84
C SER A 84 -15.05 -1.62 -6.65
N SER A 85 -14.55 -0.98 -5.58
CA SER A 85 -13.13 -0.86 -5.27
C SER A 85 -12.76 -1.66 -4.02
N LEU A 86 -13.00 -1.09 -2.83
CA LEU A 86 -12.64 -1.72 -1.56
C LEU A 86 -13.83 -2.41 -0.89
N GLY A 87 -15.04 -1.87 -1.07
CA GLY A 87 -16.27 -2.40 -0.49
C GLY A 87 -16.16 -2.69 1.00
N GLN A 88 -16.55 -3.90 1.41
CA GLN A 88 -16.54 -4.32 2.81
C GLN A 88 -15.14 -4.65 3.36
N ARG A 89 -14.10 -4.70 2.51
CA ARG A 89 -12.73 -5.02 2.94
C ARG A 89 -12.02 -3.85 3.61
N SER A 90 -12.59 -2.65 3.55
CA SER A 90 -11.95 -1.44 4.10
C SER A 90 -12.56 -0.99 5.42
N SER A 91 -11.72 -0.66 6.39
CA SER A 91 -12.13 -0.02 7.64
C SER A 91 -11.09 1.00 8.12
N PHE A 92 -11.53 2.12 8.70
CA PHE A 92 -10.63 3.12 9.24
C PHE A 92 -10.40 2.89 10.75
N LYS A 93 -9.15 2.93 11.19
CA LYS A 93 -8.76 2.81 12.60
C LYS A 93 -8.34 4.18 13.14
N SER A 94 -9.24 4.81 13.88
CA SER A 94 -9.06 6.13 14.50
C SER A 94 -8.40 6.06 15.89
N ASN A 95 -8.27 4.88 16.49
CA ASN A 95 -7.74 4.68 17.83
C ASN A 95 -6.26 4.24 17.88
N ILE A 96 -5.57 4.26 16.74
CA ILE A 96 -4.15 3.92 16.61
C ILE A 96 -3.38 5.11 16.03
N TYR A 97 -2.07 5.17 16.28
CA TYR A 97 -1.19 6.18 15.69
C TYR A 97 -0.07 5.51 14.86
N PRO A 98 0.15 5.92 13.59
CA PRO A 98 -0.72 6.83 12.84
C PRO A 98 -2.10 6.19 12.58
N ASN A 99 -3.14 7.01 12.55
CA ASN A 99 -4.46 6.55 12.12
C ASN A 99 -4.35 5.96 10.72
N SER A 100 -5.12 4.93 10.40
CA SER A 100 -4.87 4.19 9.16
C SER A 100 -6.16 3.67 8.53
N LEU A 101 -6.17 3.63 7.20
CA LEU A 101 -7.12 2.81 6.44
C LEU A 101 -6.59 1.38 6.38
N ILE A 102 -7.36 0.44 6.88
CA ILE A 102 -7.08 -0.99 6.80
C ILE A 102 -7.84 -1.56 5.62
N ILE A 103 -7.13 -2.30 4.76
CA ILE A 103 -7.72 -3.02 3.63
C ILE A 103 -7.42 -4.50 3.86
N GLU A 104 -8.44 -5.31 4.10
CA GLU A 104 -8.34 -6.76 4.29
C GLU A 104 -8.28 -7.50 2.96
N LYS A 105 -7.70 -8.71 2.97
CA LYS A 105 -7.63 -9.61 1.80
C LYS A 105 -7.13 -8.89 0.56
N ILE A 106 -5.92 -8.34 0.64
CA ILE A 106 -5.26 -7.62 -0.45
C ILE A 106 -5.16 -8.51 -1.69
N ASN A 107 -5.49 -7.96 -2.85
CA ASN A 107 -5.31 -8.59 -4.15
C ASN A 107 -4.39 -7.72 -5.02
N LEU A 108 -3.79 -8.30 -6.08
CA LEU A 108 -2.83 -7.59 -6.95
C LEU A 108 -3.36 -6.26 -7.53
N GLY A 109 -4.67 -6.17 -7.77
CA GLY A 109 -5.34 -4.97 -8.27
C GLY A 109 -5.48 -3.84 -7.24
N ASP A 110 -5.20 -4.10 -5.96
CA ASP A 110 -5.14 -3.08 -4.93
C ASP A 110 -3.83 -2.26 -5.00
N SER A 111 -2.80 -2.73 -5.72
CA SER A 111 -1.57 -1.95 -5.91
C SER A 111 -1.85 -0.60 -6.59
N GLY A 112 -1.06 0.42 -6.25
CA GLY A 112 -1.17 1.75 -6.85
C GLY A 112 -0.98 2.90 -5.86
N ILE A 113 -1.32 4.10 -6.31
CA ILE A 113 -1.13 5.32 -5.51
C ILE A 113 -2.41 5.60 -4.71
N TYR A 114 -2.28 5.79 -3.42
CA TYR A 114 -3.37 6.17 -2.54
C TYR A 114 -3.19 7.61 -2.08
N LYS A 115 -4.27 8.40 -2.11
CA LYS A 115 -4.27 9.78 -1.62
C LYS A 115 -5.24 9.88 -0.45
N CYS A 116 -4.72 10.20 0.73
CA CYS A 116 -5.54 10.55 1.88
C CYS A 116 -5.65 12.08 1.97
N ARG A 117 -6.88 12.58 1.94
CA ARG A 117 -7.20 14.00 2.15
C ARG A 117 -7.91 14.14 3.48
N VAL A 118 -7.38 14.96 4.37
CA VAL A 118 -7.95 15.29 5.67
C VAL A 118 -8.35 16.75 5.67
N ASP A 119 -9.65 16.99 5.73
CA ASP A 119 -10.22 18.32 5.90
C ASP A 119 -10.49 18.54 7.39
N TYR A 120 -10.11 19.72 7.86
CA TYR A 120 -10.34 20.19 9.23
C TYR A 120 -11.41 21.28 9.21
N ARG A 121 -11.95 21.62 10.38
CA ARG A 121 -13.00 22.64 10.47
C ARG A 121 -12.48 24.03 10.09
N ASN A 122 -11.29 24.40 10.58
CA ASN A 122 -10.73 25.74 10.36
C ASN A 122 -9.33 25.72 9.72
N SER A 123 -8.58 24.63 9.90
CA SER A 123 -7.21 24.49 9.42
C SER A 123 -7.15 24.11 7.94
N PRO A 124 -6.06 24.45 7.26
CA PRO A 124 -5.82 24.00 5.88
C PRO A 124 -5.81 22.47 5.78
N THR A 125 -6.45 21.95 4.72
CA THR A 125 -6.46 20.53 4.36
C THR A 125 -5.05 19.94 4.31
N LYS A 126 -4.90 18.72 4.85
CA LYS A 126 -3.70 17.89 4.71
C LYS A 126 -3.91 16.84 3.63
N ASN A 127 -2.90 16.62 2.80
CA ASN A 127 -2.89 15.56 1.80
C ASN A 127 -1.67 14.68 2.05
N VAL A 128 -1.88 13.37 2.09
CA VAL A 128 -0.85 12.33 2.18
C VAL A 128 -0.95 11.48 0.92
N LYS A 129 0.20 11.14 0.33
CA LYS A 129 0.27 10.22 -0.81
C LYS A 129 1.07 9.00 -0.41
N LEU A 130 0.51 7.84 -0.69
CA LEU A 130 1.14 6.55 -0.43
C LEU A 130 1.27 5.78 -1.74
N ASN A 131 2.31 4.99 -1.89
CA ASN A 131 2.44 3.99 -2.94
C ASN A 131 2.34 2.60 -2.31
N LEU A 132 1.26 1.88 -2.60
CA LEU A 132 1.04 0.52 -2.12
C LEU A 132 1.63 -0.48 -3.11
N SER A 133 2.72 -1.14 -2.71
CA SER A 133 3.26 -2.32 -3.39
C SER A 133 2.71 -3.60 -2.76
N ILE A 134 2.60 -4.65 -3.56
CA ILE A 134 2.12 -5.96 -3.11
C ILE A 134 3.23 -6.97 -3.29
N ILE A 135 3.57 -7.61 -2.18
CA ILE A 135 4.51 -8.72 -2.09
C ILE A 135 3.71 -10.00 -2.29
N VAL A 136 4.07 -10.76 -3.30
CA VAL A 136 3.62 -12.13 -3.52
C VAL A 136 4.61 -13.03 -2.80
N PRO A 137 4.19 -13.83 -1.80
CA PRO A 137 5.07 -14.82 -1.20
C PRO A 137 5.51 -15.85 -2.25
N PRO A 138 6.71 -16.42 -2.14
CA PRO A 138 7.08 -17.57 -2.93
C PRO A 138 6.23 -18.79 -2.55
N GLU A 139 6.29 -19.81 -3.41
CA GLU A 139 5.76 -21.14 -3.11
C GLU A 139 6.55 -21.80 -1.97
N GLU A 140 5.98 -22.86 -1.39
CA GLU A 140 6.67 -23.63 -0.36
C GLU A 140 7.98 -24.22 -0.93
N PRO A 141 9.11 -24.09 -0.20
CA PRO A 141 10.40 -24.60 -0.67
C PRO A 141 10.35 -26.12 -0.82
N VAL A 142 10.94 -26.61 -1.91
CA VAL A 142 11.09 -28.03 -2.20
C VAL A 142 12.56 -28.41 -2.03
N ILE A 143 12.84 -29.33 -1.10
CA ILE A 143 14.20 -29.84 -0.89
C ILE A 143 14.41 -31.06 -1.80
N ARG A 144 15.52 -31.08 -2.54
CA ARG A 144 15.95 -32.21 -3.36
C ARG A 144 17.29 -32.76 -2.90
N ASP A 145 17.49 -34.06 -3.10
CA ASP A 145 18.80 -34.71 -2.91
C ASP A 145 19.75 -34.44 -4.09
N GLY A 146 20.98 -34.96 -4.00
CA GLY A 146 21.99 -34.84 -5.05
C GLY A 146 21.62 -35.48 -6.39
N ASP A 147 20.63 -36.38 -6.41
CA ASP A 147 20.10 -37.02 -7.62
C ASP A 147 18.90 -36.24 -8.21
N GLY A 148 18.46 -35.17 -7.53
CA GLY A 148 17.32 -34.34 -7.92
C GLY A 148 15.96 -34.87 -7.45
N ASN A 149 15.91 -35.92 -6.64
CA ASN A 149 14.66 -36.42 -6.09
C ASN A 149 14.17 -35.54 -4.95
N GLN A 150 12.87 -35.29 -4.88
CA GLN A 150 12.28 -34.53 -3.79
C GLN A 150 12.29 -35.34 -2.48
N ILE A 151 12.73 -34.68 -1.41
CA ILE A 151 12.72 -35.21 -0.06
C ILE A 151 11.38 -34.87 0.59
N LEU A 152 10.55 -35.88 0.86
CA LEU A 152 9.18 -35.71 1.37
C LEU A 152 9.08 -35.79 2.91
N GLY A 153 10.18 -36.11 3.60
CA GLY A 153 10.23 -36.29 5.04
C GLY A 153 11.32 -35.46 5.70
N TYR A 154 11.61 -35.77 6.96
CA TYR A 154 12.67 -35.13 7.75
C TYR A 154 13.99 -35.91 7.70
N GLU A 155 14.02 -37.06 7.00
CA GLU A 155 15.18 -37.93 6.88
C GLU A 155 15.76 -37.83 5.47
N VAL A 156 17.08 -37.76 5.40
CA VAL A 156 17.84 -37.77 4.15
C VAL A 156 18.83 -38.93 4.20
N GLY A 157 18.74 -39.84 3.23
CA GLY A 157 19.60 -41.02 3.14
C GLY A 157 18.82 -42.31 2.86
N PRO A 158 19.47 -43.48 3.00
CA PRO A 158 20.78 -43.71 3.64
C PRO A 158 21.99 -43.25 2.81
N HIS A 159 23.06 -42.80 3.48
CA HIS A 159 24.34 -42.40 2.88
C HIS A 159 25.49 -43.20 3.51
N GLU A 160 26.56 -43.45 2.74
CA GLU A 160 27.76 -44.11 3.27
C GLU A 160 28.71 -43.09 3.92
N ILE A 161 29.56 -43.58 4.83
CA ILE A 161 30.56 -42.74 5.49
C ILE A 161 31.61 -42.35 4.46
N GLY A 162 31.73 -41.05 4.20
CA GLY A 162 32.63 -40.49 3.19
C GLY A 162 31.90 -39.94 1.96
N ASP A 163 30.58 -40.14 1.85
CA ASP A 163 29.75 -39.53 0.82
C ASP A 163 29.57 -38.02 1.06
N ASP A 164 29.52 -37.26 -0.04
CA ASP A 164 29.11 -35.86 -0.02
C ASP A 164 27.58 -35.76 0.01
N LEU A 165 27.03 -35.18 1.07
CA LEU A 165 25.60 -34.89 1.18
C LEU A 165 25.29 -33.58 0.43
N ILE A 166 24.60 -33.71 -0.71
CA ILE A 166 24.11 -32.56 -1.49
C ILE A 166 22.61 -32.42 -1.29
N LEU A 167 22.19 -31.21 -0.91
CA LEU A 167 20.80 -30.81 -0.78
C LEU A 167 20.57 -29.54 -1.58
N ASP A 168 19.58 -29.55 -2.46
CA ASP A 168 19.14 -28.38 -3.22
C ASP A 168 17.80 -27.88 -2.69
N CYS A 169 17.65 -26.56 -2.58
CA CYS A 169 16.42 -25.91 -2.11
C CYS A 169 15.83 -25.11 -3.27
N GLU A 170 14.80 -25.67 -3.89
CA GLU A 170 14.11 -25.08 -5.01
C GLU A 170 12.90 -24.28 -4.52
N VAL A 171 12.83 -23.00 -4.89
CA VAL A 171 11.72 -22.10 -4.55
C VAL A 171 11.26 -21.40 -5.81
N HIS A 172 9.95 -21.40 -6.05
CA HIS A 172 9.35 -20.75 -7.21
C HIS A 172 8.48 -19.56 -6.82
N GLY A 173 8.34 -18.63 -7.75
CA GLY A 173 7.54 -17.42 -7.55
C GLY A 173 8.19 -16.41 -6.60
N GLY A 174 7.36 -15.52 -6.07
CA GLY A 174 7.81 -14.38 -5.28
C GLY A 174 8.13 -13.14 -6.13
N ASN A 175 7.96 -11.95 -5.56
CA ASN A 175 8.41 -10.68 -6.15
C ASN A 175 8.82 -9.64 -5.09
#